data_AF-A0A381XVA6-F1
#
_entry.id   AF-A0A381XVA6-F1
#
_cell.length_a   1.000
_cell.length_b   1.000
_cell.length_c   1.000
_cell.angle_alpha   90.00
_cell.angle_beta   90.00
_cell.angle_gamma   90.00
#
_symmetry.space_group_name_H-M   'P 1'
#
loop_
_entity.id
_entity.type
_entity.pdbx_description
1 polymer ?
#
loop_
_entity_poly.entity_id
_entity_poly.type
_entity_poly.pdbx_seq_one_letter_code
_entity_poly.pdbx_strand_id
1 'polypeptide(L)'
;MYTDCHLNRLILALAMIHSVTLTQERWHESNLKGMDQLKIEIIVDGLENAISPLWVESYVVAKLDQYKIWIKEDQPYPLLRVFIVGRPLEEVPGFYYTVEVSVFNYILLMDNYIENFNDDEMTKDFSLAKVYEHQSIGYSVDRELKKHLESALFDHMDLFLDQWFQDNPRRRF
;
A
#
# COMPACT_ATOMS: atom_id res chain seq x y z
N MET A 1 16.07 -53.88 -19.36
CA MET A 1 14.87 -53.04 -19.50
C MET A 1 14.25 -52.68 -18.13
N TYR A 2 15.04 -52.28 -17.12
CA TYR A 2 14.51 -51.90 -15.79
C TYR A 2 15.03 -50.56 -15.26
N THR A 3 15.94 -49.89 -15.98
CA THR A 3 16.62 -48.66 -15.56
C THR A 3 15.95 -47.37 -16.08
N ASP A 4 15.17 -47.44 -17.18
CA ASP A 4 14.57 -46.25 -17.80
C ASP A 4 13.41 -45.64 -17.00
N CYS A 5 12.65 -46.45 -16.26
CA CYS A 5 11.47 -45.96 -15.55
C CYS A 5 11.84 -45.06 -14.36
N HIS A 6 12.94 -45.36 -13.67
CA HIS A 6 13.42 -44.55 -12.55
C HIS A 6 14.08 -43.25 -13.01
N LEU A 7 14.79 -43.27 -14.13
CA LEU A 7 15.40 -42.08 -14.72
C LEU A 7 14.33 -41.08 -15.19
N ASN A 8 13.28 -41.56 -15.86
CA ASN A 8 12.16 -40.72 -16.28
C ASN A 8 11.39 -40.10 -15.11
N ARG A 9 11.22 -40.82 -14.00
CA ARG A 9 10.61 -40.28 -12.77
C ARG A 9 11.46 -39.19 -12.12
N LEU A 10 12.78 -39.35 -12.13
CA LEU A 10 13.72 -38.37 -11.57
C LEU A 10 13.75 -37.09 -12.41
N ILE A 11 13.74 -37.22 -13.74
CA ILE A 11 13.67 -36.09 -14.68
C ILE A 11 12.34 -35.34 -14.53
N LEU A 12 11.22 -36.05 -14.40
CA LEU A 12 9.90 -35.43 -14.15
C LEU A 12 9.86 -34.68 -12.82
N ALA A 13 10.46 -35.22 -11.76
CA ALA A 13 10.54 -34.55 -10.47
C ALA A 13 11.39 -33.27 -10.54
N LEU A 14 12.53 -33.31 -11.23
CA LEU A 14 13.39 -32.14 -11.45
C LEU A 14 12.70 -31.07 -12.30
N ALA A 15 11.97 -31.47 -13.35
CA ALA A 15 11.21 -30.55 -14.20
C ALA A 15 10.08 -29.85 -13.42
N MET A 16 9.37 -30.57 -12.55
CA MET A 16 8.33 -30.01 -11.67
C MET A 16 8.91 -29.01 -10.66
N ILE A 17 10.08 -29.31 -10.07
CA ILE A 17 10.74 -28.39 -9.13
C ILE A 17 11.21 -27.11 -9.85
N HIS A 18 11.78 -27.24 -11.05
CA HIS A 18 12.19 -26.09 -11.86
C HIS A 18 11.00 -25.24 -12.32
N SER A 19 9.86 -25.85 -12.68
CA SER A 19 8.68 -25.08 -13.08
C SER A 19 8.12 -24.26 -11.93
N VAL A 20 8.08 -24.81 -10.71
CA VAL A 20 7.57 -24.08 -9.54
C VAL A 20 8.44 -22.88 -9.19
N THR A 21 9.77 -22.99 -9.35
CA THR A 21 10.69 -21.85 -9.10
C THR A 21 10.61 -20.77 -10.17
N LEU A 22 10.36 -21.12 -11.44
CA LEU A 22 10.30 -20.17 -12.55
C LEU A 22 8.95 -19.44 -12.66
N THR A 23 7.86 -20.01 -12.15
CA THR A 23 6.52 -19.41 -12.23
C THR A 23 6.20 -18.42 -11.10
N GLN A 24 6.99 -18.38 -10.02
CA GLN A 24 6.77 -17.39 -8.95
C GLN A 24 7.24 -15.99 -9.34
N GLU A 25 8.22 -15.85 -10.25
CA GLU A 25 8.86 -14.56 -10.51
C GLU A 25 8.03 -13.58 -11.35
N ARG A 26 6.98 -14.05 -12.06
CA ARG A 26 6.34 -13.25 -13.13
C ARG A 26 4.91 -12.77 -12.86
N TRP A 27 4.23 -13.24 -11.82
CA TRP A 27 2.79 -12.94 -11.61
C TRP A 27 2.44 -12.27 -10.27
N HIS A 28 3.42 -11.68 -9.59
CA HIS A 28 3.18 -10.74 -8.50
C HIS A 28 4.35 -9.74 -8.46
N GLU A 29 4.36 -8.75 -9.37
CA GLU A 29 5.01 -7.50 -9.00
C GLU A 29 4.16 -6.93 -7.86
N SER A 30 4.67 -7.05 -6.64
CA SER A 30 3.91 -6.62 -5.47
C SER A 30 3.55 -5.15 -5.57
N ASN A 31 2.39 -4.77 -5.03
CA ASN A 31 1.70 -3.52 -5.37
C ASN A 31 2.51 -2.25 -5.05
N LEU A 32 3.50 -2.33 -4.14
CA LEU A 32 4.36 -1.20 -3.75
C LEU A 32 5.80 -1.31 -4.27
N LYS A 33 6.10 -2.32 -5.09
CA LYS A 33 7.45 -2.58 -5.61
C LYS A 33 7.93 -1.39 -6.46
N GLY A 34 9.13 -0.91 -6.17
CA GLY A 34 9.76 0.20 -6.88
C GLY A 34 9.23 1.59 -6.54
N MET A 35 8.29 1.73 -5.58
CA MET A 35 7.75 3.02 -5.16
C MET A 35 8.67 3.70 -4.15
N ASP A 36 9.72 4.36 -4.62
CA ASP A 36 10.65 5.12 -3.76
C ASP A 36 10.32 6.61 -3.66
N GLN A 37 9.43 7.12 -4.52
CA GLN A 37 8.95 8.49 -4.52
C GLN A 37 7.44 8.51 -4.36
N LEU A 38 6.92 9.15 -3.30
CA LEU A 38 5.49 9.27 -3.03
C LEU A 38 5.08 10.75 -2.97
N LYS A 39 3.88 11.07 -3.43
CA LYS A 39 3.18 12.29 -3.01
C LYS A 39 2.41 11.99 -1.74
N ILE A 40 2.25 12.96 -0.85
CA ILE A 40 1.45 12.80 0.38
C ILE A 40 0.19 13.66 0.29
N GLU A 41 -0.92 13.13 0.79
CA GLU A 41 -2.14 13.89 1.06
C GLU A 41 -2.69 13.53 2.42
N ILE A 42 -2.86 14.54 3.27
CA ILE A 42 -3.40 14.39 4.61
C ILE A 42 -4.78 15.02 4.66
N ILE A 43 -5.78 14.23 5.06
CA ILE A 43 -7.16 14.67 5.23
C ILE A 43 -7.57 14.38 6.66
N VAL A 44 -7.84 15.44 7.42
CA VAL A 44 -8.48 15.35 8.74
C VAL A 44 -9.80 16.11 8.66
N ASP A 45 -10.91 15.44 8.97
CA ASP A 45 -12.25 16.03 8.91
C ASP A 45 -13.07 15.68 10.18
N GLY A 46 -13.52 16.71 10.90
CA GLY A 46 -14.40 16.60 12.06
C GLY A 46 -13.70 16.18 13.36
N LEU A 47 -12.36 16.22 13.38
CA LEU A 47 -11.49 15.85 14.50
C LEU A 47 -10.33 16.85 14.72
N GLU A 48 -10.41 18.04 14.14
CA GLU A 48 -9.33 19.04 14.10
C GLU A 48 -8.94 19.54 15.50
N ASN A 49 -9.86 19.48 16.45
CA ASN A 49 -9.61 19.81 17.85
C ASN A 49 -8.79 18.73 18.58
N ALA A 50 -8.84 17.48 18.11
CA ALA A 50 -8.15 16.34 18.71
C ALA A 50 -6.80 16.07 18.04
N ILE A 51 -6.73 16.19 16.71
CA ILE A 51 -5.54 15.92 15.92
C ILE A 51 -5.38 16.95 14.81
N SER A 52 -4.18 17.54 14.71
CA SER A 52 -3.88 18.56 13.71
C SER A 52 -3.42 17.91 12.40
N PRO A 53 -3.94 18.31 11.23
CA PRO A 53 -3.43 17.84 9.94
C PRO A 53 -1.93 18.06 9.77
N LEU A 54 -1.41 19.20 10.23
CA LEU A 54 0.02 19.53 10.15
C LEU A 54 0.88 18.61 11.03
N TRP A 55 0.36 18.20 12.19
CA TRP A 55 1.05 17.24 13.05
C TRP A 55 1.09 15.86 12.40
N VAL A 56 -0.02 15.42 11.79
CA VAL A 56 -0.10 14.15 11.05
C VAL A 56 0.88 14.16 9.88
N GLU A 57 0.89 15.23 9.08
CA GLU A 57 1.83 15.43 7.99
C GLU A 57 3.29 15.33 8.47
N SER A 58 3.63 16.08 9.52
CA SER A 58 4.99 16.08 10.09
C SER A 58 5.41 14.68 10.55
N TYR A 59 4.49 13.93 11.18
CA TYR A 59 4.74 12.55 11.60
C TYR A 59 4.99 11.62 10.40
N VAL A 60 4.12 11.65 9.39
CA VAL A 60 4.22 10.82 8.19
C VAL A 60 5.51 11.12 7.44
N VAL A 61 5.83 12.41 7.23
CA VAL A 61 7.06 12.85 6.57
C VAL A 61 8.29 12.33 7.30
N ALA A 62 8.33 12.47 8.63
CA ALA A 62 9.46 12.00 9.43
C ALA A 62 9.63 10.47 9.35
N LYS A 63 8.51 9.72 9.39
CA LYS A 63 8.53 8.27 9.22
C LYS A 63 9.05 7.86 7.85
N LEU A 64 8.60 8.47 6.77
CA LEU A 64 9.08 8.14 5.41
C LEU A 64 10.57 8.46 5.23
N ASP A 65 11.05 9.60 5.74
CA ASP A 65 12.47 9.98 5.67
C ASP A 65 13.39 9.02 6.46
N GLN A 66 12.91 8.51 7.59
CA GLN A 66 13.61 7.48 8.38
C GLN A 66 13.94 6.25 7.52
N TYR A 67 13.02 5.87 6.62
CA TYR A 67 13.16 4.72 5.73
C TYR A 67 13.60 5.06 4.31
N LYS A 68 14.02 6.32 4.06
CA LYS A 68 14.51 6.81 2.76
C LYS A 68 13.51 6.64 1.63
N ILE A 69 12.22 6.75 1.95
CA ILE A 69 11.14 6.93 0.98
C ILE A 69 11.02 8.43 0.73
N TRP A 70 11.25 8.86 -0.49
CA TRP A 70 11.30 10.27 -0.85
C TRP A 70 9.91 10.82 -1.11
N ILE A 71 9.74 12.09 -0.77
CA ILE A 71 8.49 12.81 -0.98
C ILE A 71 8.69 13.74 -2.15
N LYS A 72 7.76 13.68 -3.10
CA LYS A 72 7.80 14.44 -4.34
C LYS A 72 6.43 15.07 -4.59
N GLU A 73 6.34 16.37 -4.35
CA GLU A 73 5.08 17.12 -4.42
C GLU A 73 4.62 17.40 -5.87
N ASP A 74 5.55 17.43 -6.81
CA ASP A 74 5.31 17.76 -8.22
C ASP A 74 4.83 16.58 -9.07
N GLN A 75 4.76 15.36 -8.51
CA GLN A 75 4.21 14.19 -9.21
C GLN A 75 2.76 13.90 -8.80
N PRO A 76 1.90 13.43 -9.71
CA PRO A 76 0.52 13.10 -9.38
C PRO A 76 0.39 11.78 -8.58
N TYR A 77 1.22 10.77 -8.89
CA TYR A 77 1.19 9.43 -8.31
C TYR A 77 2.61 8.82 -8.29
N PRO A 78 2.88 7.81 -7.44
CA PRO A 78 1.98 7.24 -6.43
C PRO A 78 1.67 8.22 -5.28
N LEU A 79 0.41 8.20 -4.82
CA LEU A 79 -0.11 9.08 -3.79
C LEU A 79 -0.38 8.29 -2.52
N LEU A 80 0.37 8.58 -1.45
CA LEU A 80 0.08 8.12 -0.10
C LEU A 80 -0.93 9.07 0.54
N ARG A 81 -2.13 8.58 0.81
CA ARG A 81 -3.18 9.31 1.51
C ARG A 81 -3.30 8.82 2.95
N VAL A 82 -3.35 9.75 3.89
CA VAL A 82 -3.78 9.51 5.27
C VAL A 82 -5.12 10.21 5.47
N PHE A 83 -6.15 9.42 5.78
CA PHE A 83 -7.53 9.89 5.91
C PHE A 83 -8.03 9.62 7.32
N ILE A 84 -8.31 10.69 8.08
CA ILE A 84 -8.75 10.64 9.47
C ILE A 84 -10.04 11.43 9.59
N VAL A 85 -11.17 10.74 9.76
CA VAL A 85 -12.48 11.39 9.82
C VAL A 85 -13.23 10.94 11.05
N GLY A 86 -13.91 11.88 11.70
CA GLY A 86 -14.76 11.56 12.83
C GLY A 86 -16.01 12.40 12.93
N ARG A 87 -17.00 11.85 13.64
CA ARG A 87 -18.30 12.45 13.87
C ARG A 87 -18.72 12.21 15.33
N PRO A 88 -19.29 13.22 16.00
CA PRO A 88 -19.87 13.01 17.32
C PRO A 88 -21.10 12.10 17.22
N LEU A 89 -21.35 11.30 18.25
CA LEU A 89 -22.58 10.53 18.37
C LEU A 89 -23.59 11.30 19.21
N GLU A 90 -24.83 11.45 18.72
CA GLU A 90 -25.88 12.19 19.45
C GLU A 90 -26.32 11.49 20.74
N GLU A 91 -26.32 10.15 20.74
CA GLU A 91 -26.86 9.34 21.83
C GLU A 91 -25.85 9.04 22.95
N VAL A 92 -24.55 9.05 22.63
CA VAL A 92 -23.48 8.67 23.56
C VAL A 92 -22.34 9.68 23.47
N PRO A 93 -21.88 10.25 24.61
CA PRO A 93 -20.80 11.23 24.59
C PRO A 93 -19.52 10.63 24.01
N GLY A 94 -19.06 11.12 22.87
CA GLY A 94 -17.84 10.66 22.21
C GLY A 94 -17.90 10.81 20.69
N PHE A 95 -16.86 10.32 20.04
CA PHE A 95 -16.68 10.39 18.58
C PHE A 95 -16.48 8.99 18.01
N TYR A 96 -17.22 8.71 16.94
CA TYR A 96 -16.84 7.63 16.03
C TYR A 96 -15.85 8.17 15.02
N TYR A 97 -14.80 7.42 14.75
CA TYR A 97 -13.75 7.84 13.83
C TYR A 97 -13.27 6.70 12.94
N THR A 98 -12.73 7.06 11.79
CA THR A 98 -12.03 6.20 10.85
C THR A 98 -10.64 6.75 10.63
N VAL A 99 -9.64 5.88 10.66
CA VAL A 99 -8.25 6.17 10.29
C VAL A 99 -7.88 5.20 9.17
N GLU A 100 -7.47 5.73 8.03
CA GLU A 100 -7.05 4.97 6.85
C GLU A 100 -5.69 5.50 6.36
N VAL A 101 -4.80 4.57 6.01
CA VAL A 101 -3.59 4.83 5.23
C VAL A 101 -3.71 4.06 3.92
N SER A 102 -3.66 4.75 2.79
CA SER A 102 -3.83 4.15 1.47
C SER A 102 -2.87 4.70 0.43
N VAL A 103 -2.52 3.89 -0.57
CA VAL A 103 -1.71 4.30 -1.72
C VAL A 103 -2.54 4.19 -2.98
N PHE A 104 -2.56 5.28 -3.76
CA PHE A 104 -3.15 5.31 -5.09
C PHE A 104 -2.06 5.33 -6.15
N ASN A 105 -2.25 4.58 -7.22
CA ASN A 105 -1.36 4.60 -8.38
C ASN A 105 -2.12 4.36 -9.68
N TYR A 106 -1.49 4.72 -10.81
CA TYR A 106 -1.99 4.36 -12.12
C TYR A 106 -1.90 2.85 -12.34
N ILE A 107 -2.99 2.27 -12.81
CA ILE A 107 -3.07 0.88 -13.24
C ILE A 107 -3.52 0.81 -14.70
N LEU A 108 -3.14 -0.30 -15.33
CA LEU A 108 -3.61 -0.68 -16.64
C LEU A 108 -4.53 -1.87 -16.53
N LEU A 109 -5.75 -1.70 -17.02
CA LEU A 109 -6.68 -2.81 -17.17
C LEU A 109 -6.19 -3.73 -18.29
N MET A 110 -6.37 -5.03 -18.09
CA MET A 110 -5.87 -6.07 -19.01
C MET A 110 -6.46 -5.94 -20.41
N ASP A 111 -7.73 -5.52 -20.51
CA ASP A 111 -8.40 -5.29 -21.79
C ASP A 111 -7.69 -4.19 -22.60
N ASN A 112 -7.31 -3.09 -21.93
CA ASN A 112 -6.52 -2.01 -22.53
C ASN A 112 -5.08 -2.43 -22.87
N TYR A 113 -4.53 -3.45 -22.20
CA TYR A 113 -3.21 -3.98 -22.50
C TYR A 113 -3.23 -4.87 -23.77
N ILE A 114 -4.27 -5.68 -23.93
CA ILE A 114 -4.42 -6.59 -25.09
C ILE A 114 -4.72 -5.81 -26.37
N GLU A 115 -5.60 -4.80 -26.31
CA GLU A 115 -5.96 -3.99 -27.47
C GLU A 115 -4.79 -3.15 -28.00
N ASN A 116 -3.95 -2.62 -27.10
CA ASN A 116 -2.83 -1.75 -27.45
C ASN A 116 -1.50 -2.49 -27.66
N PHE A 117 -1.49 -3.82 -27.65
CA PHE A 117 -0.25 -4.59 -27.83
C PHE A 117 0.36 -4.45 -29.23
N ASN A 118 -0.46 -4.04 -30.22
CA ASN A 118 -0.05 -3.85 -31.62
C ASN A 118 0.05 -2.38 -32.06
N ASP A 119 -0.25 -1.42 -31.18
CA ASP A 119 -0.15 0.01 -31.52
C ASP A 119 1.18 0.59 -31.03
N ASP A 120 1.96 1.15 -31.95
CA ASP A 120 3.27 1.78 -31.67
C ASP A 120 3.12 3.07 -30.83
N GLU A 121 1.93 3.67 -30.81
CA GLU A 121 1.57 4.80 -29.95
C GLU A 121 0.59 4.34 -28.88
N MET A 122 1.15 3.98 -27.73
CA MET A 122 0.45 3.60 -26.52
C MET A 122 -0.40 4.77 -25.97
N THR A 123 -1.57 5.01 -26.57
CA THR A 123 -2.54 6.04 -26.19
C THR A 123 -3.39 5.54 -25.02
N LYS A 124 -2.83 5.57 -23.81
CA LYS A 124 -3.43 4.97 -22.61
C LYS A 124 -4.40 5.89 -21.86
N ASP A 125 -5.63 5.42 -21.68
CA ASP A 125 -6.47 5.78 -20.53
C ASP A 125 -5.99 4.98 -19.31
N PHE A 126 -5.06 5.56 -18.56
CA PHE A 126 -4.66 5.00 -17.27
C PHE A 126 -5.80 5.17 -16.26
N SER A 127 -6.18 4.07 -15.61
CA SER A 127 -7.15 4.11 -14.51
C SER A 127 -6.44 4.36 -13.20
N LEU A 128 -7.08 5.10 -12.30
CA LEU A 128 -6.58 5.27 -10.95
C LEU A 128 -7.11 4.14 -10.06
N ALA A 129 -6.24 3.47 -9.32
CA ALA A 129 -6.65 2.48 -8.34
C ALA A 129 -5.95 2.67 -7.00
N LYS A 130 -6.64 2.25 -5.93
CA LYS A 130 -6.07 2.06 -4.60
C LYS A 130 -5.31 0.73 -4.61
N VAL A 131 -3.98 0.80 -4.54
CA VAL A 131 -3.08 -0.36 -4.63
C VAL A 131 -2.65 -0.88 -3.26
N TYR A 132 -2.85 -0.08 -2.21
CA TYR A 132 -2.65 -0.46 -0.81
C TYR A 132 -3.68 0.25 0.07
N GLU A 133 -4.15 -0.43 1.12
CA GLU A 133 -5.09 0.12 2.10
C GLU A 133 -4.93 -0.60 3.44
N HIS A 134 -4.88 0.17 4.52
CA HIS A 134 -5.20 -0.28 5.86
C HIS A 134 -6.11 0.73 6.54
N GLN A 135 -7.22 0.24 7.09
CA GLN A 135 -8.25 1.05 7.71
C GLN A 135 -8.68 0.45 9.05
N SER A 136 -8.98 1.33 10.00
CA SER A 136 -9.67 0.98 11.25
C SER A 136 -10.79 1.95 11.53
N ILE A 137 -11.87 1.44 12.12
CA ILE A 137 -12.97 2.24 12.67
C ILE A 137 -12.91 2.10 14.20
N GLY A 138 -13.06 3.21 14.90
CA GLY A 138 -13.02 3.25 16.36
C GLY A 138 -14.07 4.18 16.94
N TYR A 139 -14.21 4.09 18.26
CA TYR A 139 -15.01 4.99 19.06
C TYR A 139 -14.19 5.42 20.28
N SER A 140 -14.23 6.70 20.61
CA SER A 140 -13.55 7.21 21.79
C SER A 140 -14.28 8.40 22.41
N VAL A 141 -14.20 8.50 23.73
CA VAL A 141 -14.51 9.74 24.45
C VAL A 141 -13.42 10.78 24.21
N ASP A 142 -13.79 12.06 24.32
CA ASP A 142 -12.94 13.21 23.98
C ASP A 142 -11.55 13.18 24.65
N ARG A 143 -11.50 12.85 25.95
CA ARG A 143 -10.24 12.77 26.73
C ARG A 143 -9.23 11.74 26.22
N GLU A 144 -9.68 10.70 25.54
CA GLU A 144 -8.84 9.58 25.05
C GLU A 144 -8.70 9.60 23.52
N LEU A 145 -9.51 10.42 22.83
CA LEU A 145 -9.63 10.46 21.38
C LEU A 145 -8.29 10.69 20.69
N LYS A 146 -7.55 11.72 21.13
CA LYS A 146 -6.22 12.01 20.57
C LYS A 146 -5.29 10.79 20.65
N LYS A 147 -5.18 10.17 21.83
CA LYS A 147 -4.30 9.01 22.04
C LYS A 147 -4.70 7.84 21.13
N HIS A 148 -6.00 7.58 20.99
CA HIS A 148 -6.49 6.49 20.15
C HIS A 148 -6.28 6.76 18.64
N LEU A 149 -6.45 8.01 18.20
CA LEU A 149 -6.16 8.43 16.81
C LEU A 149 -4.67 8.28 16.49
N GLU A 150 -3.80 8.75 17.38
CA GLU A 150 -2.34 8.63 17.23
C GLU A 150 -1.92 7.15 17.18
N SER A 151 -2.43 6.32 18.09
CA SER A 151 -2.14 4.88 18.10
C SER A 151 -2.57 4.20 16.79
N ALA A 152 -3.79 4.45 16.32
CA ALA A 152 -4.30 3.86 15.08
C ALA A 152 -3.47 4.31 13.86
N LEU A 153 -3.06 5.58 13.82
CA LEU A 153 -2.18 6.08 12.77
C LEU A 153 -0.80 5.41 12.82
N PHE A 154 -0.24 5.21 14.01
CA PHE A 154 1.06 4.56 14.18
C PHE A 154 1.03 3.12 13.68
N ASP A 155 0.01 2.38 14.10
CA ASP A 155 -0.18 0.98 13.70
C ASP A 155 -0.32 0.85 12.16
N HIS A 156 -1.14 1.70 11.53
CA HIS A 156 -1.33 1.63 10.07
C HIS A 156 -0.12 2.08 9.27
N MET A 157 0.66 3.04 9.78
CA MET A 157 1.92 3.44 9.15
C MET A 157 2.98 2.35 9.26
N ASP A 158 3.07 1.67 10.41
CA ASP A 158 4.01 0.57 10.58
C ASP A 158 3.63 -0.62 9.67
N LEU A 159 2.34 -0.94 9.53
CA LEU A 159 1.86 -1.94 8.56
C LEU A 159 2.19 -1.57 7.11
N PHE A 160 2.04 -0.29 6.75
CA PHE A 160 2.39 0.21 5.42
C PHE A 160 3.88 0.00 5.14
N LEU A 161 4.73 0.39 6.08
CA LEU A 161 6.18 0.26 5.94
C LEU A 161 6.61 -1.21 5.87
N ASP A 162 6.01 -2.08 6.68
CA ASP A 162 6.27 -3.51 6.64
C ASP A 162 5.93 -4.10 5.26
N GLN A 163 4.77 -3.77 4.70
CA GLN A 163 4.41 -4.21 3.34
C GLN A 163 5.35 -3.61 2.30
N TRP A 164 5.69 -2.32 2.43
CA TRP A 164 6.63 -1.67 1.51
C TRP A 164 8.00 -2.35 1.53
N PHE A 165 8.51 -2.78 2.69
CA PHE A 165 9.77 -3.52 2.80
C PHE A 165 9.70 -4.91 2.22
N GLN A 166 8.58 -5.62 2.39
CA GLN A 166 8.36 -6.92 1.76
C GLN A 166 8.42 -6.80 0.23
N ASP A 167 7.86 -5.71 -0.31
CA ASP A 167 7.83 -5.42 -1.74
C ASP A 167 9.17 -4.88 -2.27
N ASN A 168 9.98 -4.27 -1.38
CA ASN A 168 11.26 -3.62 -1.70
C ASN A 168 12.44 -4.15 -0.83
N PRO A 169 12.74 -5.47 -0.86
CA PRO A 169 13.64 -6.10 0.11
C PRO A 169 15.09 -5.59 0.05
N ARG A 170 15.54 -5.07 -1.10
CA ARG A 170 16.89 -4.48 -1.26
C ARG A 170 17.06 -3.13 -0.55
N ARG A 171 15.98 -2.51 -0.07
CA ARG A 171 16.00 -1.22 0.64
C ARG A 171 16.09 -1.38 2.16
N ARG A 172 16.17 -2.61 2.67
CA ARG A 172 16.28 -2.93 4.10
C ARG A 172 17.70 -2.72 4.66
N PHE A 173 18.68 -2.45 3.81
CA PHE A 173 20.11 -2.35 4.12
C PHE A 173 20.72 -1.04 3.63
#